data_AF-A0A7X8WW72-F1
#
_entry.id   AF-A0A7X8WW72-F1
#
_cell.length_a   1.000
_cell.length_b   1.000
_cell.length_c   1.000
_cell.angle_alpha   90.00
_cell.angle_beta   90.00
_cell.angle_gamma   90.00
#
_symmetry.space_group_name_H-M   'P 1'
#
loop_
_entity.id
_entity.type
_entity.pdbx_description
1 polymer ?
#
loop_
_entity_poly.entity_id
_entity_poly.type
_entity_poly.pdbx_seq_one_letter_code
_entity_poly.pdbx_strand_id
1 'polypeptide(L)'
;MKKKLFLALLMVCLLVTLTACSSSSENPGENSGDNENKGSTTEPQIKVPVDLDVIKNDQEQVDKGHSPWQLDPLQVTMTFVGLAISPEGIYGDFPVDTDDLEIIEEGSQTIIKVNSDKTGITKVYLEQLVKQDETGIWTVVGYDVDEKRQPSIAGIQLYDDKEKVKEILGNEYKETFYEEAGHYPEPFYIWRYEKGFEVVFGKDSNKVYQITTTSPEGTTNLESKVGDSAEETLGTYRAKYIEPESIHGGMLYGVFKVENGQALIFDFNIEDGLVNPNEIKPEEKVERIILTYPAFLDDSF
;
A
#
# COMPACT_ATOMS: atom_id res chain seq x y z
N MET A 1 7.78 20.46 26.74
CA MET A 1 6.35 20.05 26.74
C MET A 1 5.71 20.01 25.34
N LYS A 2 6.47 20.03 24.23
CA LYS A 2 5.96 19.99 22.85
C LYS A 2 6.34 18.69 22.12
N LYS A 3 6.02 17.52 22.70
CA LYS A 3 6.28 16.21 22.07
C LYS A 3 5.07 15.26 22.07
N LYS A 4 3.90 15.72 22.56
CA LYS A 4 2.68 14.89 22.66
C LYS A 4 1.60 15.19 21.62
N LEU A 5 1.77 16.22 20.78
CA LEU A 5 0.76 16.61 19.78
C LEU A 5 1.04 16.06 18.37
N PHE A 6 2.19 15.41 18.16
CA PHE A 6 2.55 14.77 16.88
C PHE A 6 2.21 13.27 16.83
N LEU A 7 1.67 12.72 17.93
CA LEU A 7 1.47 11.28 18.09
C LEU A 7 0.06 10.81 17.69
N ALA A 8 -0.89 11.72 17.48
CA ALA A 8 -2.25 11.37 17.07
C ALA A 8 -2.41 11.25 15.54
N LEU A 9 -1.51 11.87 14.76
CA LEU A 9 -1.49 11.74 13.30
C LEU A 9 -0.67 10.54 12.80
N LEU A 10 0.10 9.90 13.70
CA LEU A 10 1.00 8.79 13.38
C LEU A 10 0.37 7.40 13.62
N MET A 11 -0.86 7.32 14.14
CA MET A 11 -1.51 6.06 14.51
C MET A 11 -2.48 5.53 13.45
N VAL A 12 -2.33 5.98 12.20
CA VAL A 12 -2.89 5.30 11.02
C VAL A 12 -1.87 4.32 10.41
N CYS A 13 -0.61 4.35 10.85
CA CYS A 13 0.39 3.34 10.52
C CYS A 13 0.67 2.44 11.74
N LEU A 14 0.62 1.13 11.51
CA LEU A 14 0.95 0.01 12.43
C LEU A 14 -0.05 -0.32 13.55
N LEU A 15 -1.13 -1.03 13.20
CA LEU A 15 -1.32 -2.45 13.53
C LEU A 15 -2.67 -2.92 12.96
N VAL A 16 -2.66 -3.48 11.75
CA VAL A 16 -3.81 -4.24 11.24
C VAL A 16 -3.69 -5.66 11.77
N THR A 17 -4.25 -5.94 12.96
CA THR A 17 -4.54 -7.32 13.37
C THR A 17 -5.96 -7.66 12.92
N LEU A 18 -6.10 -8.18 11.70
CA LEU A 18 -7.38 -8.70 11.21
C LEU A 18 -7.60 -10.12 11.76
N THR A 19 -8.64 -10.28 12.58
CA THR A 19 -9.17 -11.61 12.93
C THR A 19 -10.26 -11.93 11.91
N ALA A 20 -10.01 -12.91 11.04
CA ALA A 20 -11.01 -13.38 10.07
C ALA A 20 -11.97 -14.40 10.72
N CYS A 21 -13.26 -14.09 10.76
CA CYS A 21 -14.32 -15.07 11.03
C CYS A 21 -14.69 -15.78 9.72
N SER A 22 -14.39 -17.08 9.61
CA SER A 22 -14.88 -17.92 8.52
C SER A 22 -16.31 -18.36 8.78
N SER A 23 -17.20 -18.20 7.80
CA SER A 23 -18.44 -18.98 7.74
C SER A 23 -18.58 -19.62 6.36
N SER A 24 -18.54 -20.95 6.36
CA SER A 24 -18.71 -21.86 5.23
C SER A 24 -20.18 -22.17 4.94
N SER A 25 -20.58 -22.25 3.66
CA SER A 25 -21.52 -23.27 3.15
C SER A 25 -21.57 -23.31 1.62
N GLU A 26 -21.59 -24.52 1.05
CA GLU A 26 -21.54 -24.86 -0.38
C GLU A 26 -22.93 -24.91 -1.09
N ASN A 27 -23.00 -24.34 -2.31
CA ASN A 27 -23.57 -24.78 -3.64
C ASN A 27 -24.93 -25.53 -3.83
N PRO A 28 -25.48 -25.66 -5.07
CA PRO A 28 -25.39 -24.84 -6.32
C PRO A 28 -26.76 -24.63 -7.05
N GLY A 29 -26.80 -23.79 -8.11
CA GLY A 29 -27.92 -23.78 -9.08
C GLY A 29 -27.86 -22.67 -10.15
N GLU A 30 -27.71 -23.06 -11.42
CA GLU A 30 -27.76 -22.24 -12.65
C GLU A 30 -29.07 -21.44 -12.81
N ASN A 31 -29.01 -20.19 -13.32
CA ASN A 31 -29.49 -19.84 -14.68
C ASN A 31 -29.15 -18.39 -15.08
N SER A 32 -29.00 -18.22 -16.39
CA SER A 32 -28.65 -17.05 -17.20
C SER A 32 -29.48 -15.77 -17.02
N GLY A 33 -28.84 -14.61 -17.22
CA GLY A 33 -29.49 -13.35 -17.58
C GLY A 33 -28.60 -12.14 -17.33
N ASP A 34 -28.15 -11.49 -18.40
CA ASP A 34 -27.41 -10.23 -18.38
C ASP A 34 -28.14 -9.16 -17.55
N ASN A 35 -27.44 -8.66 -16.54
CA ASN A 35 -27.65 -7.32 -16.01
C ASN A 35 -26.34 -6.89 -15.34
N GLU A 36 -25.62 -5.96 -15.97
CA GLU A 36 -24.59 -5.17 -15.30
C GLU A 36 -25.25 -4.36 -14.19
N ASN A 37 -25.48 -5.01 -13.06
CA ASN A 37 -25.73 -4.35 -11.80
C ASN A 37 -24.35 -3.94 -11.26
N LYS A 38 -23.87 -2.73 -11.63
CA LYS A 38 -22.86 -2.04 -10.82
C LYS A 38 -23.48 -1.79 -9.46
N GLY A 39 -23.41 -2.80 -8.59
CA GLY A 39 -23.79 -2.66 -7.20
C GLY A 39 -22.92 -1.55 -6.60
N SER A 40 -23.57 -0.46 -6.21
CA SER A 40 -22.98 0.44 -5.23
C SER A 40 -22.80 -0.39 -3.96
N THR A 41 -21.59 -0.93 -3.76
CA THR A 41 -21.23 -1.58 -2.51
C THR A 41 -20.99 -0.45 -1.51
N THR A 42 -21.92 -0.30 -0.57
CA THR A 42 -21.83 0.63 0.56
C THR A 42 -20.79 0.20 1.58
N GLU A 43 -20.17 -0.98 1.41
CA GLU A 43 -19.04 -1.41 2.24
C GLU A 43 -17.72 -1.18 1.51
N PRO A 44 -16.70 -0.65 2.21
CA PRO A 44 -15.36 -0.47 1.67
C PRO A 44 -14.64 -1.80 1.49
N GLN A 45 -13.77 -1.89 0.48
CA GLN A 45 -12.86 -3.02 0.30
C GLN A 45 -11.92 -3.20 1.51
N ILE A 46 -11.37 -2.09 2.02
CA ILE A 46 -10.46 -2.08 3.16
C ILE A 46 -11.11 -1.27 4.28
N LYS A 47 -11.34 -1.92 5.44
CA LYS A 47 -11.88 -1.28 6.64
C LYS A 47 -10.75 -0.71 7.48
N VAL A 48 -10.89 0.55 7.89
CA VAL A 48 -9.96 1.21 8.81
C VAL A 48 -10.45 0.97 10.24
N PRO A 49 -9.65 0.34 11.11
CA PRO A 49 -10.04 0.15 12.51
C PRO A 49 -10.14 1.51 13.21
N VAL A 50 -11.20 1.70 14.00
CA VAL A 50 -11.44 2.95 14.73
C VAL A 50 -11.43 2.71 16.23
N ASP A 51 -10.71 3.57 16.95
CA ASP A 51 -10.77 3.68 18.40
C ASP A 51 -11.67 4.86 18.80
N LEU A 52 -12.88 4.56 19.27
CA LEU A 52 -13.87 5.58 19.63
C LEU A 52 -13.41 6.52 20.75
N ASP A 53 -12.51 6.10 21.63
CA ASP A 53 -12.02 6.97 22.69
C ASP A 53 -10.97 7.95 22.15
N VAL A 54 -10.19 7.56 21.14
CA VAL A 54 -9.35 8.49 20.37
C VAL A 54 -10.22 9.51 19.63
N ILE A 55 -11.25 9.06 18.89
CA ILE A 55 -12.12 9.97 18.12
C ILE A 55 -12.87 10.96 19.02
N LYS A 56 -13.34 10.54 20.20
CA LYS A 56 -13.95 11.47 21.19
C LYS A 56 -12.96 12.54 21.65
N ASN A 57 -11.72 12.15 21.94
CA ASN A 57 -10.69 13.11 22.33
C ASN A 57 -10.38 14.09 21.20
N ASP A 58 -10.31 13.62 19.95
CA ASP A 58 -10.10 14.49 18.78
C ASP A 58 -11.26 15.46 18.59
N GLN A 59 -12.51 14.98 18.71
CA GLN A 59 -13.70 15.84 18.69
C GLN A 59 -13.60 16.94 19.76
N GLU A 60 -13.19 16.63 20.99
CA GLU A 60 -13.03 17.64 22.04
C GLU A 60 -11.94 18.67 21.71
N GLN A 61 -10.88 18.29 20.98
CA GLN A 61 -9.85 19.23 20.55
C GLN A 61 -10.37 20.14 19.43
N VAL A 62 -11.13 19.58 18.49
CA VAL A 62 -11.77 20.36 17.42
C VAL A 62 -12.80 21.34 17.97
N ASP A 63 -13.59 20.92 18.95
CA ASP A 63 -14.52 21.79 19.68
C ASP A 63 -13.79 22.98 20.36
N LYS A 64 -12.52 22.79 20.75
CA LYS A 64 -11.66 23.84 21.33
C LYS A 64 -10.94 24.67 20.26
N GLY A 65 -11.21 24.44 18.98
CA GLY A 65 -10.68 25.17 17.83
C GLY A 65 -9.35 24.63 17.26
N HIS A 66 -8.94 23.42 17.65
CA HIS A 66 -7.78 22.76 17.04
C HIS A 66 -8.17 21.99 15.78
N SER A 67 -7.25 21.78 14.84
CA SER A 67 -7.46 20.94 13.65
C SER A 67 -8.81 21.12 12.91
N PRO A 68 -9.24 22.35 12.60
CA PRO A 68 -10.59 22.61 12.05
C PRO A 68 -10.84 21.92 10.70
N TRP A 69 -9.79 21.52 9.99
CA TRP A 69 -9.86 20.74 8.75
C TRP A 69 -10.60 19.40 8.91
N GLN A 70 -10.67 18.84 10.13
CA GLN A 70 -11.39 17.59 10.40
C GLN A 70 -12.92 17.71 10.25
N LEU A 71 -13.45 18.92 10.15
CA LEU A 71 -14.87 19.19 9.91
C LEU A 71 -15.25 19.13 8.42
N ASP A 72 -14.26 19.10 7.53
CA ASP A 72 -14.46 19.07 6.09
C ASP A 72 -14.08 17.68 5.53
N PRO A 73 -15.04 16.92 4.94
CA PRO A 73 -14.78 15.57 4.46
C PRO A 73 -13.76 15.53 3.32
N LEU A 74 -13.66 16.60 2.51
CA LEU A 74 -12.67 16.68 1.43
C LEU A 74 -11.27 16.87 1.99
N GLN A 75 -11.10 17.72 3.00
CA GLN A 75 -9.79 17.92 3.65
C GLN A 75 -9.33 16.68 4.42
N VAL A 76 -10.25 15.98 5.08
CA VAL A 76 -9.94 14.68 5.71
C VAL A 76 -9.49 13.66 4.66
N THR A 77 -10.20 13.57 3.54
CA THR A 77 -9.83 12.67 2.43
C THR A 77 -8.48 13.03 1.82
N MET A 78 -8.25 14.31 1.51
CA MET A 78 -6.98 14.80 0.96
C MET A 78 -5.80 14.46 1.89
N THR A 79 -6.00 14.62 3.20
CA THR A 79 -4.99 14.28 4.22
C THR A 79 -4.73 12.78 4.27
N PHE A 80 -5.79 11.96 4.29
CA PHE A 80 -5.68 10.50 4.31
C PHE A 80 -4.94 9.97 3.07
N VAL A 81 -5.37 10.37 1.88
CA VAL A 81 -4.75 9.96 0.61
C VAL A 81 -3.31 10.47 0.53
N GLY A 82 -3.06 11.71 0.98
CA GLY A 82 -1.72 12.28 0.99
C GLY A 82 -0.76 11.51 1.90
N LEU A 83 -1.20 11.08 3.08
CA LEU A 83 -0.40 10.25 3.98
C LEU A 83 -0.23 8.81 3.46
N ALA A 84 -1.19 8.27 2.72
CA ALA A 84 -1.02 6.98 2.05
C ALA A 84 0.07 7.01 0.96
N ILE A 85 0.21 8.15 0.27
CA ILE A 85 1.30 8.41 -0.69
C ILE A 85 2.62 8.72 0.04
N SER A 86 2.57 9.48 1.13
CA SER A 86 3.73 9.98 1.87
C SER A 86 3.62 9.65 3.37
N PRO A 87 3.88 8.39 3.77
CA PRO A 87 3.64 7.90 5.14
C PRO A 87 4.51 8.58 6.20
N GLU A 88 5.68 9.10 5.82
CA GLU A 88 6.58 9.86 6.71
C GLU A 88 6.14 11.32 6.92
N GLY A 89 5.01 11.70 6.33
CA GLY A 89 4.47 13.06 6.34
C GLY A 89 4.61 13.77 5.00
N ILE A 90 3.80 14.80 4.85
CA ILE A 90 3.70 15.61 3.63
C ILE A 90 4.55 16.87 3.81
N TYR A 91 5.51 17.09 2.91
CA TYR A 91 6.38 18.27 2.90
C TYR A 91 6.09 19.12 1.66
N GLY A 92 5.72 20.38 1.87
CA GLY A 92 5.33 21.27 0.77
C GLY A 92 3.87 21.12 0.41
N ASP A 93 3.58 21.00 -0.88
CA ASP A 93 2.22 20.88 -1.40
C ASP A 93 1.66 19.46 -1.18
N PHE A 94 0.34 19.35 -1.01
CA PHE A 94 -0.31 18.04 -0.94
C PHE A 94 -0.17 17.31 -2.28
N PRO A 95 0.06 15.98 -2.26
CA PRO A 95 0.23 15.23 -3.50
C PRO A 95 -1.08 15.15 -4.31
N VAL A 96 -2.24 15.28 -3.67
CA VAL A 96 -3.57 15.26 -4.31
C VAL A 96 -4.28 16.58 -3.99
N ASP A 97 -4.94 17.17 -4.98
CA ASP A 97 -5.70 18.42 -4.80
C ASP A 97 -7.17 18.13 -4.48
N THR A 98 -7.86 19.09 -3.88
CA THR A 98 -9.32 19.06 -3.74
C THR A 98 -10.06 18.92 -5.07
N ASP A 99 -9.54 19.45 -6.17
CA ASP A 99 -10.14 19.29 -7.51
C ASP A 99 -10.10 17.83 -8.01
N ASP A 100 -9.22 16.99 -7.44
CA ASP A 100 -9.17 15.55 -7.71
C ASP A 100 -10.22 14.76 -6.90
N LEU A 101 -10.98 15.42 -6.02
CA LEU A 101 -11.91 14.78 -5.09
C LEU A 101 -13.37 15.13 -5.42
N GLU A 102 -14.23 14.12 -5.39
CA GLU A 102 -15.65 14.27 -5.72
C GLU A 102 -16.51 13.57 -4.66
N ILE A 103 -17.41 14.30 -4.01
CA ILE A 103 -18.42 13.70 -3.12
C ILE A 103 -19.44 12.98 -4.01
N ILE A 104 -19.53 11.66 -3.90
CA ILE A 104 -20.46 10.85 -4.71
C ILE A 104 -21.65 10.31 -3.90
N GLU A 105 -21.56 10.33 -2.57
CA GLU A 105 -22.66 10.00 -1.66
C GLU A 105 -22.54 10.86 -0.39
N GLU A 106 -23.67 11.41 0.07
CA GLU A 106 -23.78 12.19 1.31
C GLU A 106 -24.85 11.57 2.22
N GLY A 107 -24.59 11.53 3.52
CA GLY A 107 -25.52 10.98 4.50
C GLY A 107 -24.84 10.66 5.83
N SER A 108 -25.32 9.61 6.50
CA SER A 108 -24.65 9.08 7.71
C SER A 108 -23.25 8.54 7.41
N GLN A 109 -23.04 8.10 6.17
CA GLN A 109 -21.75 7.78 5.59
C GLN A 109 -21.59 8.62 4.33
N THR A 110 -20.43 9.25 4.19
CA THR A 110 -20.04 10.04 3.03
C THR A 110 -18.99 9.29 2.25
N ILE A 111 -19.17 9.19 0.93
CA ILE A 111 -18.22 8.52 0.05
C ILE A 111 -17.59 9.56 -0.87
N ILE A 112 -16.27 9.68 -0.77
CA ILE A 112 -15.47 10.55 -1.62
C ILE A 112 -14.78 9.71 -2.67
N LYS A 113 -15.01 10.01 -3.93
CA LYS A 113 -14.26 9.45 -5.06
C LYS A 113 -12.95 10.22 -5.24
N VAL A 114 -11.88 9.49 -5.50
CA VAL A 114 -10.53 10.02 -5.73
C VAL A 114 -10.19 9.83 -7.22
N ASN A 115 -10.05 10.94 -7.94
CA ASN A 115 -9.77 10.99 -9.37
C ASN A 115 -8.30 11.37 -9.66
N SER A 116 -7.36 10.74 -8.95
CA SER A 116 -5.93 10.99 -9.12
C SER A 116 -5.20 9.75 -9.69
N ASP A 117 -4.18 9.97 -10.50
CA ASP A 117 -3.26 8.93 -11.01
C ASP A 117 -2.05 8.70 -10.07
N LYS A 118 -1.89 9.58 -9.08
CA LYS A 118 -0.83 9.53 -8.06
C LYS A 118 -1.07 8.50 -6.97
N THR A 119 -2.28 7.94 -6.89
CA THR A 119 -2.65 6.89 -5.95
C THR A 119 -3.52 5.84 -6.62
N GLY A 120 -3.44 4.60 -6.14
CA GLY A 120 -4.44 3.58 -6.42
C GLY A 120 -5.70 3.68 -5.55
N ILE A 121 -5.80 4.58 -4.56
CA ILE A 121 -7.04 4.80 -3.81
C ILE A 121 -8.07 5.44 -4.75
N THR A 122 -9.27 4.84 -4.82
CA THR A 122 -10.35 5.30 -5.71
C THR A 122 -11.56 5.83 -4.96
N LYS A 123 -11.78 5.38 -3.72
CA LYS A 123 -12.81 5.92 -2.83
C LYS A 123 -12.35 5.93 -1.39
N VAL A 124 -12.86 6.90 -0.63
CA VAL A 124 -12.70 6.99 0.82
C VAL A 124 -14.07 7.11 1.47
N TYR A 125 -14.30 6.30 2.49
CA TYR A 125 -15.55 6.21 3.23
C TYR A 125 -15.37 6.91 4.57
N LEU A 126 -16.24 7.88 4.84
CA LEU A 126 -16.18 8.75 6.00
C LEU A 126 -17.47 8.65 6.80
N GLU A 127 -17.33 8.65 8.12
CA GLU A 127 -18.46 8.77 9.04
C GLU A 127 -18.14 9.79 10.11
N GLN A 128 -19.15 10.54 10.57
CA GLN A 128 -19.03 11.27 11.82
C GLN A 128 -19.42 10.30 12.93
N LEU A 129 -18.52 9.96 13.87
CA LEU A 129 -18.79 8.87 14.82
C LEU A 129 -19.24 9.35 16.20
N VAL A 130 -19.03 10.63 16.51
CA VAL A 130 -19.31 11.22 17.85
C VAL A 130 -20.48 12.19 17.80
N LYS A 131 -20.49 13.14 16.86
CA LYS A 131 -21.61 14.06 16.61
C LYS A 131 -22.05 13.95 15.16
N GLN A 132 -23.36 13.89 14.92
CA GLN A 132 -23.97 13.71 13.60
C GLN A 132 -24.49 15.03 13.01
N ASP A 133 -23.84 16.15 13.34
CA ASP A 133 -24.22 17.50 12.93
C ASP A 133 -23.01 18.22 12.30
N GLU A 134 -23.19 19.48 11.90
CA GLU A 134 -22.14 20.29 11.24
C GLU A 134 -20.87 20.50 12.09
N THR A 135 -20.90 20.16 13.38
CA THR A 135 -19.74 20.24 14.28
C THR A 135 -19.04 18.91 14.49
N GLY A 136 -19.57 17.81 13.92
CA GLY A 136 -18.97 16.49 13.98
C GLY A 136 -17.74 16.37 13.10
N ILE A 137 -16.68 15.77 13.63
CA ILE A 137 -15.49 15.45 12.84
C ILE A 137 -15.75 14.27 11.91
N TRP A 138 -15.24 14.34 10.68
CA TRP A 138 -15.24 13.21 9.75
C TRP A 138 -14.09 12.26 10.08
N THR A 139 -14.40 10.96 10.11
CA THR A 139 -13.44 9.88 10.38
C THR A 139 -13.41 8.92 9.20
N VAL A 140 -12.23 8.57 8.71
CA VAL A 140 -12.08 7.52 7.69
C VAL A 140 -12.39 6.17 8.30
N VAL A 141 -13.40 5.48 7.77
CA VAL A 141 -13.81 4.13 8.19
C VAL A 141 -13.46 3.05 7.17
N GLY A 142 -13.06 3.45 5.97
CA GLY A 142 -12.56 2.53 4.95
C GLY A 142 -12.25 3.21 3.62
N TYR A 143 -11.74 2.43 2.67
CA TYR A 143 -11.40 2.91 1.34
C TYR A 143 -11.41 1.76 0.32
N ASP A 144 -11.55 2.15 -0.95
CA ASP A 144 -11.42 1.27 -2.11
C ASP A 144 -10.12 1.59 -2.87
N VAL A 145 -9.52 0.57 -3.46
CA VAL A 145 -8.35 0.68 -4.32
C VAL A 145 -8.60 0.10 -5.71
N ASP A 146 -7.95 0.67 -6.73
CA ASP A 146 -7.75 0.02 -8.01
C ASP A 146 -6.53 -0.89 -7.89
N GLU A 147 -6.77 -2.19 -7.71
CA GLU A 147 -5.71 -3.21 -7.57
C GLU A 147 -4.69 -3.16 -8.70
N LYS A 148 -5.08 -2.72 -9.91
CA LYS A 148 -4.17 -2.61 -11.05
C LYS A 148 -3.15 -1.48 -10.91
N ARG A 149 -3.46 -0.49 -10.07
CA ARG A 149 -2.57 0.67 -9.82
C ARG A 149 -1.63 0.42 -8.64
N GLN A 150 -1.93 -0.56 -7.80
CA GLN A 150 -1.11 -0.87 -6.63
C GLN A 150 0.22 -1.49 -7.04
N PRO A 151 1.32 -1.15 -6.33
CA PRO A 151 2.61 -1.80 -6.54
C PRO A 151 2.49 -3.32 -6.46
N SER A 152 2.94 -4.00 -7.50
CA SER A 152 2.88 -5.46 -7.60
C SER A 152 3.98 -6.00 -8.51
N ILE A 153 4.24 -7.30 -8.41
CA ILE A 153 5.06 -8.05 -9.36
C ILE A 153 4.25 -9.26 -9.82
N ALA A 154 4.07 -9.42 -11.14
CA ALA A 154 3.16 -10.40 -11.74
C ALA A 154 1.71 -10.32 -11.20
N GLY A 155 1.28 -9.15 -10.72
CA GLY A 155 -0.01 -8.95 -10.06
C GLY A 155 -0.09 -9.42 -8.61
N ILE A 156 1.02 -9.86 -8.00
CA ILE A 156 1.11 -10.16 -6.56
C ILE A 156 1.51 -8.90 -5.82
N GLN A 157 0.74 -8.55 -4.79
CA GLN A 157 0.95 -7.43 -3.89
C GLN A 157 1.50 -7.91 -2.54
N LEU A 158 2.11 -6.99 -1.77
CA LEU A 158 2.40 -7.28 -0.37
C LEU A 158 1.08 -7.45 0.40
N TYR A 159 1.09 -8.33 1.41
CA TYR A 159 -0.09 -8.77 2.15
C TYR A 159 -1.17 -9.53 1.36
N ASP A 160 -0.88 -9.94 0.12
CA ASP A 160 -1.61 -11.05 -0.48
C ASP A 160 -1.41 -12.33 0.33
N ASP A 161 -2.35 -13.26 0.21
CA ASP A 161 -2.24 -14.59 0.83
C ASP A 161 -1.59 -15.62 -0.10
N LYS A 162 -1.24 -16.78 0.49
CA LYS A 162 -0.65 -17.90 -0.23
C LYS A 162 -1.51 -18.44 -1.38
N GLU A 163 -2.84 -18.38 -1.28
CA GLU A 163 -3.72 -18.91 -2.31
C GLU A 163 -3.71 -18.02 -3.54
N LYS A 164 -3.67 -16.69 -3.35
CA LYS A 164 -3.47 -15.73 -4.45
C LYS A 164 -2.16 -15.98 -5.20
N VAL A 165 -1.06 -16.23 -4.47
CA VAL A 165 0.23 -16.52 -5.10
C VAL A 165 0.21 -17.83 -5.88
N LYS A 166 -0.47 -18.88 -5.38
CA LYS A 166 -0.66 -20.13 -6.13
C LYS A 166 -1.53 -19.98 -7.37
N GLU A 167 -2.56 -19.14 -7.32
CA GLU A 167 -3.39 -18.82 -8.48
C GLU A 167 -2.54 -18.24 -9.62
N ILE A 168 -1.59 -17.36 -9.28
CA ILE A 168 -0.76 -16.64 -10.24
C ILE A 168 0.45 -17.46 -10.70
N LEU A 169 1.24 -17.99 -9.77
CA LEU A 169 2.53 -18.65 -10.07
C LEU A 169 2.42 -20.18 -10.15
N GLY A 170 1.29 -20.75 -9.73
CA GLY A 170 1.07 -22.19 -9.66
C GLY A 170 1.50 -22.82 -8.34
N ASN A 171 1.38 -24.15 -8.27
CA ASN A 171 1.65 -24.94 -7.06
C ASN A 171 3.06 -25.57 -7.03
N GLU A 172 3.88 -25.33 -8.05
CA GLU A 172 5.21 -25.93 -8.18
C GLU A 172 6.28 -24.99 -7.63
N TYR A 173 6.56 -25.14 -6.33
CA TYR A 173 7.58 -24.36 -5.62
C TYR A 173 8.36 -25.22 -4.63
N LYS A 174 9.57 -24.76 -4.29
CA LYS A 174 10.35 -25.27 -3.15
C LYS A 174 10.12 -24.35 -1.96
N GLU A 175 9.59 -24.91 -0.88
CA GLU A 175 9.40 -24.20 0.39
C GLU A 175 10.61 -24.38 1.31
N THR A 176 11.00 -23.33 2.01
CA THR A 176 11.95 -23.38 3.11
C THR A 176 11.40 -22.58 4.28
N PHE A 177 11.42 -23.17 5.48
CA PHE A 177 10.94 -22.52 6.70
C PHE A 177 12.11 -21.96 7.52
N TYR A 178 11.92 -20.76 8.07
CA TYR A 178 12.87 -20.08 8.93
C TYR A 178 12.17 -19.74 10.26
N GLU A 179 12.69 -20.33 11.34
CA GLU A 179 12.13 -20.13 12.69
C GLU A 179 12.51 -18.76 13.28
N GLU A 180 13.71 -18.26 12.97
CA GLU A 180 14.14 -16.92 13.37
C GLU A 180 13.57 -15.89 12.39
N ALA A 181 12.90 -14.87 12.92
CA ALA A 181 12.21 -13.86 12.10
C ALA A 181 13.17 -12.96 11.29
N GLY A 182 14.43 -12.79 11.75
CA GLY A 182 15.38 -11.89 11.11
C GLY A 182 14.86 -10.45 11.09
N HIS A 183 14.72 -9.88 9.89
CA HIS A 183 14.17 -8.54 9.65
C HIS A 183 12.64 -8.51 9.50
N TYR A 184 11.99 -9.67 9.49
CA TYR A 184 10.53 -9.78 9.39
C TYR A 184 9.90 -9.77 10.80
N PRO A 185 8.60 -9.43 10.92
CA PRO A 185 7.94 -9.32 12.23
C PRO A 185 7.66 -10.68 12.90
N GLU A 186 7.79 -11.79 12.17
CA GLU A 186 7.48 -13.15 12.61
C GLU A 186 8.33 -14.18 11.84
N PRO A 187 8.38 -15.46 12.30
CA PRO A 187 8.99 -16.55 11.51
C PRO A 187 8.36 -16.63 10.12
N PHE A 188 9.07 -17.15 9.13
CA PHE A 188 8.62 -17.02 7.75
C PHE A 188 8.94 -18.24 6.87
N TYR A 189 8.26 -18.30 5.74
CA TYR A 189 8.52 -19.24 4.65
C TYR A 189 9.07 -18.50 3.46
N ILE A 190 10.02 -19.13 2.74
CA ILE A 190 10.41 -18.72 1.41
C ILE A 190 9.92 -19.76 0.41
N TRP A 191 9.16 -19.33 -0.60
CA TRP A 191 8.78 -20.14 -1.75
C TRP A 191 9.61 -19.75 -2.95
N ARG A 192 10.31 -20.72 -3.53
CA ARG A 192 11.12 -20.54 -4.74
C ARG A 192 10.51 -21.29 -5.90
N TYR A 193 10.20 -20.55 -6.96
CA TYR A 193 9.67 -21.08 -8.21
C TYR A 193 10.80 -21.19 -9.24
N GLU A 194 10.83 -22.30 -9.99
CA GLU A 194 11.88 -22.53 -11.00
C GLU A 194 11.92 -21.46 -12.10
N LYS A 195 10.79 -20.75 -12.29
CA LYS A 195 10.67 -19.63 -13.23
C LYS A 195 11.40 -18.35 -12.81
N GLY A 196 12.11 -18.35 -11.67
CA GLY A 196 12.85 -17.20 -11.19
C GLY A 196 12.03 -16.25 -10.30
N PHE A 197 11.05 -16.78 -9.57
CA PHE A 197 10.33 -16.03 -8.53
C PHE A 197 10.69 -16.56 -7.14
N GLU A 198 10.84 -15.64 -6.19
CA GLU A 198 10.96 -15.94 -4.77
C GLU A 198 9.93 -15.10 -4.00
N VAL A 199 9.16 -15.74 -3.13
CA VAL A 199 8.12 -15.07 -2.32
C VAL A 199 8.32 -15.42 -0.86
N VAL A 200 8.34 -14.40 -0.01
CA VAL A 200 8.46 -14.52 1.44
C VAL A 200 7.10 -14.34 2.10
N PHE A 201 6.71 -15.29 2.96
CA PHE A 201 5.45 -15.25 3.69
C PHE A 201 5.68 -15.26 5.20
N GLY A 202 4.96 -14.40 5.92
CA GLY A 202 4.83 -14.53 7.36
C GLY A 202 4.16 -15.86 7.74
N LYS A 203 4.70 -16.56 8.74
CA LYS A 203 4.21 -17.87 9.17
C LYS A 203 2.83 -17.78 9.81
N ASP A 204 2.61 -16.81 10.69
CA ASP A 204 1.40 -16.73 11.50
C ASP A 204 0.32 -15.89 10.80
N SER A 205 0.73 -14.82 10.12
CA SER A 205 -0.16 -13.97 9.31
C SER A 205 -0.58 -14.63 7.99
N ASN A 206 0.26 -15.52 7.44
CA ASN A 206 0.11 -16.11 6.10
C ASN A 206 0.11 -15.07 4.96
N LYS A 207 0.86 -13.98 5.14
CA LYS A 207 0.89 -12.80 4.27
C LYS A 207 2.21 -12.64 3.53
N VAL A 208 2.16 -12.19 2.28
CA VAL A 208 3.35 -11.83 1.49
C VAL A 208 4.06 -10.64 2.14
N TYR A 209 5.33 -10.81 2.48
CA TYR A 209 6.21 -9.74 2.97
C TYR A 209 7.18 -9.23 1.92
N GLN A 210 7.56 -10.09 0.98
CA GLN A 210 8.45 -9.74 -0.11
C GLN A 210 8.18 -10.63 -1.31
N ILE A 211 8.28 -10.05 -2.50
CA ILE A 211 8.37 -10.78 -3.76
C ILE A 211 9.60 -10.30 -4.53
N THR A 212 10.36 -11.25 -5.05
CA THR A 212 11.55 -11.04 -5.86
C THR A 212 11.41 -11.81 -7.15
N THR A 213 11.80 -11.21 -8.28
CA THR A 213 11.81 -11.88 -9.58
C THR A 213 13.07 -11.57 -10.37
N THR A 214 13.62 -12.59 -11.01
CA THR A 214 14.62 -12.49 -12.08
C THR A 214 14.00 -12.94 -13.42
N SER A 215 12.67 -13.04 -13.47
CA SER A 215 11.92 -13.51 -14.63
C SER A 215 11.37 -12.32 -15.42
N PRO A 216 11.46 -12.33 -16.76
CA PRO A 216 10.76 -11.34 -17.59
C PRO A 216 9.22 -11.50 -17.52
N GLU A 217 8.70 -12.61 -16.97
CA GLU A 217 7.26 -12.78 -16.69
C GLU A 217 6.80 -11.93 -15.49
N GLY A 218 7.72 -11.47 -14.64
CA GLY A 218 7.43 -10.65 -13.47
C GLY A 218 7.29 -9.17 -13.79
N THR A 219 6.22 -8.80 -14.49
CA THR A 219 5.92 -7.40 -14.79
C THR A 219 5.43 -6.65 -13.56
N THR A 220 5.81 -5.39 -13.43
CA THR A 220 5.28 -4.48 -12.42
C THR A 220 3.93 -3.92 -12.84
N ASN A 221 3.22 -3.26 -11.93
CA ASN A 221 1.98 -2.53 -12.22
C ASN A 221 2.15 -1.36 -13.22
N LEU A 222 3.38 -0.88 -13.41
CA LEU A 222 3.73 0.10 -14.45
C LEU A 222 4.40 -0.57 -15.67
N GLU A 223 4.19 -1.87 -15.85
CA GLU A 223 4.62 -2.68 -17.00
C GLU A 223 6.14 -2.89 -17.16
N SER A 224 6.98 -2.30 -16.31
CA SER A 224 8.43 -2.60 -16.29
C SER A 224 8.71 -4.04 -15.85
N LYS A 225 9.74 -4.67 -16.42
CA LYS A 225 10.15 -6.06 -16.15
C LYS A 225 11.65 -6.27 -16.24
N VAL A 226 12.10 -7.45 -15.82
CA VAL A 226 13.49 -7.90 -16.00
C VAL A 226 13.85 -7.91 -17.49
N GLY A 227 14.99 -7.29 -17.82
CA GLY A 227 15.50 -7.11 -19.18
C GLY A 227 15.21 -5.75 -19.83
N ASP A 228 14.34 -4.93 -19.23
CA ASP A 228 14.11 -3.55 -19.68
C ASP A 228 15.34 -2.68 -19.40
N SER A 229 15.54 -1.60 -20.16
CA SER A 229 16.66 -0.68 -19.91
C SER A 229 16.41 0.19 -18.68
N ALA A 230 17.49 0.66 -18.07
CA ALA A 230 17.45 1.63 -17.00
C ALA A 230 16.80 2.94 -17.44
N GLU A 231 17.05 3.40 -18.66
CA GLU A 231 16.42 4.63 -19.20
C GLU A 231 14.89 4.56 -19.17
N GLU A 232 14.31 3.46 -19.67
CA GLU A 232 12.86 3.25 -19.72
C GLU A 232 12.28 3.04 -18.32
N THR A 233 12.90 2.16 -17.55
CA THR A 233 12.43 1.77 -16.22
C THR A 233 12.53 2.92 -15.23
N LEU A 234 13.72 3.50 -15.07
CA LEU A 234 13.94 4.59 -14.12
C LEU A 234 13.22 5.87 -14.58
N GLY A 235 13.11 6.11 -15.89
CA GLY A 235 12.32 7.23 -16.42
C GLY A 235 10.85 7.14 -16.02
N THR A 236 10.25 5.95 -16.15
CA THR A 236 8.87 5.67 -15.72
C THR A 236 8.68 5.92 -14.24
N TYR A 237 9.56 5.38 -13.40
CA TYR A 237 9.39 5.44 -11.95
C TYR A 237 9.77 6.79 -11.35
N ARG A 238 10.82 7.48 -11.84
CA ARG A 238 11.19 8.84 -11.39
C ARG A 238 10.14 9.89 -11.73
N ALA A 239 9.27 9.63 -12.72
CA ALA A 239 8.15 10.52 -13.02
C ALA A 239 7.06 10.49 -11.94
N LYS A 240 6.94 9.40 -11.17
CA LYS A 240 5.88 9.19 -10.18
C LYS A 240 6.38 9.11 -8.73
N TYR A 241 7.59 8.60 -8.52
CA TYR A 241 8.12 8.23 -7.21
C TYR A 241 9.51 8.82 -6.98
N ILE A 242 9.89 8.83 -5.69
CA ILE A 242 11.16 9.38 -5.23
C ILE A 242 12.13 8.24 -4.94
N GLU A 243 13.37 8.40 -5.38
CA GLU A 243 14.51 7.61 -4.91
C GLU A 243 14.98 8.15 -3.55
N PRO A 244 15.02 7.32 -2.51
CA PRO A 244 15.40 7.78 -1.17
C PRO A 244 16.91 7.82 -0.96
N GLU A 245 17.34 8.57 0.06
CA GLU A 245 18.68 8.48 0.61
C GLU A 245 18.72 7.44 1.74
N SER A 246 19.82 6.68 1.81
CA SER A 246 20.06 5.75 2.92
C SER A 246 20.25 6.49 4.23
N ILE A 247 19.83 5.89 5.36
CA ILE A 247 20.21 6.35 6.70
C ILE A 247 21.72 6.28 6.95
N HIS A 248 22.44 5.48 6.18
CA HIS A 248 23.90 5.37 6.18
C HIS A 248 24.57 6.39 5.25
N GLY A 249 23.78 7.19 4.53
CA GLY A 249 24.20 8.24 3.61
C GLY A 249 24.30 7.76 2.16
N GLY A 250 23.99 8.67 1.24
CA GLY A 250 24.02 8.40 -0.21
C GLY A 250 22.65 8.04 -0.78
N MET A 251 22.48 8.30 -2.08
CA MET A 251 21.27 7.96 -2.82
C MET A 251 21.18 6.44 -3.03
N LEU A 252 19.98 5.87 -2.86
CA LEU A 252 19.71 4.47 -3.16
C LEU A 252 19.21 4.34 -4.61
N TYR A 253 20.15 4.25 -5.55
CA TYR A 253 19.83 4.20 -6.98
C TYR A 253 18.99 2.97 -7.34
N GLY A 254 17.90 3.19 -8.09
CA GLY A 254 16.98 2.15 -8.51
C GLY A 254 15.99 1.70 -7.43
N VAL A 255 16.02 2.29 -6.23
CA VAL A 255 15.06 2.05 -5.16
C VAL A 255 14.01 3.14 -5.17
N PHE A 256 12.74 2.78 -5.19
CA PHE A 256 11.63 3.73 -5.17
C PHE A 256 10.74 3.54 -3.95
N LYS A 257 10.44 4.65 -3.26
CA LYS A 257 9.35 4.73 -2.30
C LYS A 257 8.03 4.74 -3.07
N VAL A 258 7.27 3.65 -2.99
CA VAL A 258 5.99 3.50 -3.68
C VAL A 258 4.83 3.52 -2.67
N GLU A 259 3.59 3.48 -3.17
CA GLU A 259 2.37 3.61 -2.38
C GLU A 259 2.32 2.64 -1.17
N ASN A 260 1.61 3.03 -0.11
CA ASN A 260 1.49 2.25 1.15
C ASN A 260 2.81 2.02 1.91
N GLY A 261 3.81 2.88 1.71
CA GLY A 261 5.09 2.80 2.42
C GLY A 261 5.97 1.62 2.00
N GLN A 262 5.76 1.13 0.78
CA GLN A 262 6.51 0.01 0.22
C GLN A 262 7.76 0.50 -0.52
N ALA A 263 8.68 -0.42 -0.78
CA ALA A 263 9.85 -0.22 -1.59
C ALA A 263 9.76 -1.11 -2.83
N LEU A 264 9.92 -0.51 -4.01
CA LEU A 264 10.16 -1.24 -5.25
C LEU A 264 11.60 -1.00 -5.71
N ILE A 265 12.36 -2.06 -5.88
CA ILE A 265 13.78 -2.02 -6.21
C ILE A 265 13.99 -2.62 -7.58
N PHE A 266 14.63 -1.86 -8.45
CA PHE A 266 15.21 -2.33 -9.71
C PHE A 266 16.71 -2.49 -9.53
N ASP A 267 17.14 -3.73 -9.60
CA ASP A 267 18.54 -4.11 -9.44
C ASP A 267 19.11 -4.46 -10.82
N PHE A 268 20.22 -3.81 -11.17
CA PHE A 268 20.87 -3.87 -12.46
C PHE A 268 22.15 -4.73 -12.42
N ASN A 269 22.51 -5.25 -11.25
CA ASN A 269 23.66 -6.12 -11.06
C ASN A 269 23.49 -6.98 -9.80
N ILE A 270 22.94 -8.18 -9.97
CA ILE A 270 22.61 -9.07 -8.83
C ILE A 270 23.82 -9.50 -7.99
N GLU A 271 25.04 -9.29 -8.48
CA GLU A 271 26.29 -9.68 -7.82
C GLU A 271 26.79 -8.63 -6.81
N ASP A 272 26.27 -7.40 -6.81
CA ASP A 272 26.76 -6.32 -5.95
C ASP A 272 25.94 -6.05 -4.68
N GLY A 273 24.88 -6.82 -4.46
CA GLY A 273 24.06 -6.74 -3.27
C GLY A 273 22.59 -6.57 -3.61
N LEU A 274 21.84 -5.86 -2.75
CA LEU A 274 20.43 -5.57 -2.96
C LEU A 274 20.20 -4.22 -3.65
N VAL A 275 21.13 -3.29 -3.45
CA VAL A 275 21.04 -1.91 -3.93
C VAL A 275 22.25 -1.59 -4.77
N ASN A 276 22.02 -0.89 -5.88
CA ASN A 276 23.05 -0.47 -6.81
C ASN A 276 24.02 0.53 -6.13
N PRO A 277 25.31 0.22 -6.00
CA PRO A 277 26.27 1.05 -5.26
C PRO A 277 26.70 2.31 -6.02
N ASN A 278 26.41 2.40 -7.32
CA ASN A 278 26.79 3.50 -8.19
C ASN A 278 25.58 3.95 -9.03
N GLU A 279 25.73 5.12 -9.66
CA GLU A 279 24.77 5.61 -10.65
C GLU A 279 24.62 4.60 -11.81
N ILE A 280 23.36 4.29 -12.14
CA ILE A 280 22.98 3.31 -13.15
C ILE A 280 23.03 3.95 -14.53
N LYS A 281 23.70 3.29 -15.48
CA LYS A 281 23.81 3.78 -16.86
C LYS A 281 22.52 3.52 -17.64
N PRO A 282 22.10 4.42 -18.54
CA PRO A 282 20.85 4.28 -19.30
C PRO A 282 20.68 2.93 -20.02
N GLU A 283 21.76 2.35 -20.52
CA GLU A 283 21.79 1.09 -21.26
C GLU A 283 21.78 -0.18 -20.40
N GLU A 284 22.03 -0.07 -19.10
CA GLU A 284 22.01 -1.22 -18.18
C GLU A 284 20.62 -1.84 -18.14
N LYS A 285 20.57 -3.16 -17.92
CA LYS A 285 19.33 -3.92 -17.96
C LYS A 285 18.93 -4.33 -16.55
N VAL A 286 17.65 -4.24 -16.26
CA VAL A 286 17.10 -4.77 -14.99
C VAL A 286 17.39 -6.27 -14.95
N GLU A 287 18.11 -6.72 -13.93
CA GLU A 287 18.41 -8.14 -13.70
C GLU A 287 17.48 -8.75 -12.66
N ARG A 288 17.00 -7.93 -11.71
CA ARG A 288 16.10 -8.35 -10.63
C ARG A 288 15.16 -7.22 -10.22
N ILE A 289 13.92 -7.58 -9.86
CA ILE A 289 12.94 -6.66 -9.29
C ILE A 289 12.51 -7.19 -7.93
N ILE A 290 12.38 -6.30 -6.94
CA ILE A 290 12.01 -6.63 -5.57
C ILE A 290 10.93 -5.67 -5.10
N LEU A 291 9.84 -6.22 -4.57
CA LEU A 291 8.82 -5.45 -3.85
C LEU A 291 8.81 -5.92 -2.39
N THR A 292 8.97 -4.99 -1.46
CA THR A 292 9.06 -5.27 -0.01
C THR A 292 8.74 -4.02 0.81
N TYR A 293 8.86 -4.10 2.14
CA TYR A 293 8.84 -2.93 3.02
C TYR A 293 10.25 -2.48 3.38
N PRO A 294 10.55 -1.16 3.44
CA PRO A 294 11.86 -0.66 3.88
C PRO A 294 12.29 -1.21 5.24
N ALA A 295 11.35 -1.42 6.16
CA ALA A 295 11.62 -1.99 7.49
C ALA A 295 12.17 -3.42 7.47
N PHE A 296 12.02 -4.13 6.35
CA PHE A 296 12.56 -5.49 6.16
C PHE A 296 13.94 -5.47 5.48
N LEU A 297 14.44 -4.28 5.14
CA LEU A 297 15.76 -4.07 4.54
C LEU A 297 16.75 -3.62 5.63
N ASP A 298 17.96 -4.17 5.59
CA ASP A 298 19.07 -3.70 6.43
C ASP A 298 19.41 -2.22 6.17
N ASP A 299 19.31 -1.80 4.91
CA ASP A 299 19.48 -0.41 4.48
C ASP A 299 18.16 0.36 4.49
N SER A 300 17.49 0.39 5.65
CA SER A 300 16.26 1.17 5.85
C SER A 300 16.43 2.65 5.47
N PHE A 301 15.33 3.31 5.09
CA PHE A 301 15.30 4.69 4.60
C PHE A 301 13.93 5.34 4.79
#